data_AF-A0A2V6B8B2-F1
#
_entry.id   AF-A0A2V6B8B2-F1
#
_cell.length_a   1.000
_cell.length_b   1.000
_cell.length_c   1.000
_cell.angle_alpha   90.00
_cell.angle_beta   90.00
_cell.angle_gamma   90.00
#
_symmetry.space_group_name_H-M   'P 1'
#
loop_
_entity.id
_entity.type
_entity.pdbx_description
1 polymer ?
#
loop_
_entity_poly.entity_id
_entity_poly.type
_entity_poly.pdbx_seq_one_letter_code
_entity_poly.pdbx_strand_id
1 'polypeptide(L)'
;MNRKFVRSVRALYEAMLVLVVIASAALLIGALYYALKVGSRGAVRFDAAFNEVGGIKEGSSVLFKGMPVGAVGKMRYDAATDKILVRIEITKQVDVPANIKPYVEKSLMGQSNIALRTEQQTGTKELLADVVRRHQAGDKDGLYRIDGVELSRLDAIKPGLDAKSDEAIDVARKTMHRTEELAEQSNAALTKASQDLEKVAATLNQAGQAVIRSESQIKKLGSASEKLGSASDNVNGFIQVLKVKPSALVWGLSDQQRTMMNQAPGTRRPSATPVRK
;
A
#
# COMPACT_ATOMS: atom_id res chain seq x y z
N MET A 1 -79.54 65.06 41.70
CA MET A 1 -78.41 64.40 41.02
C MET A 1 -78.77 64.15 39.56
N ASN A 2 -78.11 64.82 38.61
CA ASN A 2 -78.61 65.02 37.26
C ASN A 2 -78.38 63.79 36.37
N ARG A 3 -79.44 63.03 36.04
CA ARG A 3 -79.39 61.78 35.24
C ARG A 3 -78.73 61.97 33.86
N LYS A 4 -78.72 63.20 33.33
CA LYS A 4 -78.03 63.53 32.08
C LYS A 4 -76.51 63.44 32.20
N PHE A 5 -75.93 63.81 33.34
CA PHE A 5 -74.50 63.79 33.57
C PHE A 5 -73.95 62.35 33.66
N VAL A 6 -74.67 61.45 34.33
CA VAL A 6 -74.27 60.03 34.47
C VAL A 6 -74.31 59.29 33.12
N ARG A 7 -75.24 59.64 32.22
CA ARG A 7 -75.29 59.08 30.85
C ARG A 7 -74.10 59.53 30.00
N SER A 8 -73.72 60.81 30.06
CA SER A 8 -72.56 61.32 29.31
C SER A 8 -71.25 60.69 29.77
N VAL A 9 -71.09 60.43 31.08
CA VAL A 9 -69.89 59.76 31.60
C VAL A 9 -69.83 58.31 31.12
N ARG A 10 -70.92 57.55 31.16
CA ARG A 10 -70.93 56.16 30.66
C ARG A 10 -70.61 56.06 29.17
N ALA A 11 -71.14 56.96 28.35
CA ALA A 11 -70.87 56.99 26.92
C ALA A 11 -69.37 57.24 26.61
N LEU A 12 -68.71 58.07 27.42
CA LEU A 12 -67.26 58.30 27.29
C LEU A 12 -66.45 57.05 27.62
N TYR A 13 -66.82 56.31 28.68
CA TYR A 13 -66.13 55.08 29.08
C TYR A 13 -66.29 53.95 28.05
N GLU A 14 -67.47 53.79 27.47
CA GLU A 14 -67.70 52.81 26.39
C GLU A 14 -66.86 53.11 25.15
N ALA A 15 -66.81 54.37 24.72
CA ALA A 15 -65.98 54.78 23.58
C ALA A 15 -64.48 54.56 23.86
N MET A 16 -64.01 54.85 25.08
CA MET A 16 -62.61 54.60 25.46
C MET A 16 -62.27 53.11 25.46
N LEU A 17 -63.15 52.26 26.00
CA LEU A 17 -62.93 50.81 26.01
C LEU A 17 -62.86 50.24 24.60
N VAL A 18 -63.75 50.66 23.70
CA VAL A 18 -63.72 50.23 22.29
C VAL A 18 -62.40 50.67 21.63
N LEU A 19 -61.94 51.90 21.87
CA LEU A 19 -60.69 52.40 21.30
C LEU A 19 -59.47 51.64 21.82
N VAL A 20 -59.43 51.31 23.10
CA VAL A 20 -58.34 50.51 23.70
C VAL A 20 -58.29 49.11 23.11
N VAL A 21 -59.46 48.47 22.90
CA VAL A 21 -59.54 47.14 22.27
C VAL A 21 -59.08 47.18 20.81
N ILE A 22 -59.46 48.21 20.06
CA ILE A 22 -59.00 48.37 18.66
C ILE A 22 -57.49 48.63 18.61
N ALA A 23 -56.96 49.48 19.49
CA ALA A 23 -55.54 49.75 19.57
C ALA A 23 -54.72 48.51 19.95
N SER A 24 -55.20 47.69 20.89
CA SER A 24 -54.53 46.44 21.27
C SER A 24 -54.56 45.41 20.15
N ALA A 25 -55.68 45.29 19.44
CA ALA A 25 -55.80 44.42 18.27
C ALA A 25 -54.85 44.85 17.14
N ALA A 26 -54.79 46.16 16.84
CA ALA A 26 -53.87 46.70 15.85
C ALA A 26 -52.39 46.47 16.23
N LEU A 27 -52.06 46.62 17.52
CA LEU A 27 -50.72 46.35 18.04
C LEU A 27 -50.36 44.86 17.91
N LEU A 28 -51.28 43.95 18.24
CA LEU A 28 -51.07 42.51 18.08
C LEU A 28 -50.88 42.11 16.61
N ILE A 29 -51.70 42.65 15.70
CA ILE A 29 -51.57 42.41 14.26
C ILE A 29 -50.23 42.95 13.75
N GLY A 30 -49.84 44.16 14.18
CA GLY A 30 -48.55 44.76 13.84
C GLY A 30 -47.36 43.95 14.35
N ALA A 31 -47.43 43.47 15.59
CA ALA A 31 -46.41 42.61 16.19
C ALA A 31 -46.32 41.26 15.47
N LEU A 32 -47.45 40.66 15.11
CA LEU A 32 -47.49 39.41 14.35
C LEU A 32 -46.89 39.59 12.95
N TYR A 33 -47.26 40.67 12.26
CA TYR A 33 -46.68 41.00 10.95
C TYR A 33 -45.17 41.24 11.03
N TYR A 34 -44.71 41.95 12.07
CA TYR A 34 -43.27 42.19 12.28
C TYR A 34 -42.52 40.88 12.61
N ALA A 35 -43.08 40.03 13.47
CA ALA A 35 -42.49 38.72 13.81
C ALA A 35 -42.36 37.81 12.58
N LEU A 36 -43.38 37.78 11.71
CA LEU A 36 -43.35 37.01 10.47
C LEU A 36 -42.31 37.55 9.48
N LYS A 37 -42.07 38.86 9.44
CA LYS A 37 -41.13 39.48 8.50
C LYS A 37 -39.67 39.44 8.98
N VAL A 38 -39.43 39.43 10.29
CA VAL A 38 -38.07 39.43 10.88
C VAL A 38 -37.37 38.08 10.81
N GLY A 39 -38.09 36.97 10.58
CA GLY A 39 -37.51 35.63 10.43
C GLY A 39 -36.65 35.40 9.18
N SER A 40 -36.53 36.36 8.26
CA SER A 40 -35.84 36.20 6.97
C SER A 40 -34.45 36.87 6.88
N ARG A 41 -33.92 37.44 7.97
CA ARG A 41 -32.58 38.06 7.97
C ARG A 41 -31.49 36.97 7.98
N GLY A 42 -31.12 36.51 6.80
CA GLY A 42 -29.99 35.59 6.60
C GLY A 42 -30.31 34.35 5.77
N ALA A 43 -31.52 34.25 5.20
CA ALA A 43 -31.85 33.11 4.34
C ALA A 43 -31.03 33.16 3.04
N VAL A 44 -30.15 32.17 2.84
CA VAL A 44 -29.37 32.03 1.60
C VAL A 44 -30.15 31.13 0.65
N ARG A 45 -30.42 31.63 -0.56
CA ARG A 45 -31.16 30.90 -1.59
C ARG A 45 -30.30 30.74 -2.83
N PHE A 46 -30.16 29.51 -3.31
CA PHE A 46 -29.44 29.18 -4.53
C PHE A 46 -30.11 28.00 -5.23
N ASP A 47 -29.92 27.86 -6.53
CA ASP A 47 -30.46 26.75 -7.30
C ASP A 47 -29.37 25.69 -7.49
N ALA A 48 -29.70 24.42 -7.24
CA ALA A 48 -28.82 23.29 -7.49
C ALA A 48 -29.33 22.52 -8.70
N ALA A 49 -28.47 22.27 -9.68
CA ALA A 49 -28.84 21.59 -10.92
C ALA A 49 -28.44 20.12 -10.85
N PHE A 50 -29.43 19.23 -10.91
CA PHE A 50 -29.23 17.78 -10.87
C PHE A 50 -29.72 17.14 -12.17
N ASN A 51 -29.13 16.01 -12.56
CA ASN A 51 -29.65 15.22 -13.67
C ASN A 51 -30.92 14.46 -13.24
N GLU A 52 -30.93 13.93 -12.01
CA GLU A 52 -32.05 13.22 -11.42
C GLU A 52 -32.19 13.61 -9.94
N VAL A 53 -33.42 13.64 -9.42
CA VAL A 53 -33.74 14.05 -8.03
C VAL A 53 -34.58 13.02 -7.28
N GLY A 54 -34.36 11.73 -7.56
CA GLY A 54 -35.16 10.63 -7.05
C GLY A 54 -35.41 10.68 -5.53
N GLY A 55 -36.69 10.79 -5.14
CA GLY A 55 -37.14 10.75 -3.74
C GLY A 55 -37.02 12.08 -2.97
N ILE A 56 -36.56 13.16 -3.60
CA ILE A 56 -36.60 14.51 -3.02
C ILE A 56 -37.97 15.14 -3.26
N LYS A 57 -38.51 15.83 -2.25
CA LYS A 57 -39.75 16.60 -2.34
C LYS A 57 -39.52 18.03 -1.84
N GLU A 58 -40.42 18.93 -2.19
CA GLU A 58 -40.46 20.24 -1.55
C GLU A 58 -40.61 20.06 -0.04
N GLY A 59 -39.79 20.77 0.74
CA GLY A 59 -39.69 20.61 2.19
C GLY A 59 -38.69 19.53 2.66
N SER A 60 -38.08 18.75 1.76
CA SER A 60 -36.99 17.83 2.12
C SER A 60 -35.86 18.56 2.85
N SER A 61 -35.25 17.89 3.82
CA SER A 61 -34.19 18.49 4.64
C SER A 61 -32.90 18.70 3.84
N VAL A 62 -32.26 19.85 4.05
CA VAL A 62 -30.93 20.14 3.54
C VAL A 62 -29.95 20.06 4.70
N LEU A 63 -28.97 19.17 4.59
CA LEU A 63 -28.00 18.87 5.63
C LEU A 63 -26.63 19.43 5.26
N PHE A 64 -25.93 19.98 6.23
CA PHE A 64 -24.51 20.30 6.15
C PHE A 64 -23.79 19.60 7.29
N LYS A 65 -22.81 18.74 6.98
CA LYS A 65 -22.11 17.89 7.98
C LYS A 65 -23.09 17.12 8.90
N GLY A 66 -24.21 16.64 8.34
CA GLY A 66 -25.26 15.93 9.08
C GLY A 66 -26.21 16.81 9.90
N MET A 67 -26.00 18.13 9.96
CA MET A 67 -26.92 19.04 10.63
C MET A 67 -27.95 19.60 9.64
N PRO A 68 -29.26 19.61 9.97
CA PRO A 68 -30.26 20.25 9.12
C PRO A 68 -30.09 21.77 9.17
N VAL A 69 -29.73 22.37 8.02
CA VAL A 69 -29.45 23.81 7.86
C VAL A 69 -30.51 24.55 7.04
N GLY A 70 -31.35 23.81 6.33
CA GLY A 70 -32.33 24.39 5.43
C GLY A 70 -33.34 23.36 4.91
N ALA A 71 -34.09 23.78 3.91
CA ALA A 71 -35.08 22.95 3.24
C ALA A 71 -35.01 23.12 1.72
N VAL A 72 -35.49 22.10 1.03
CA VAL A 72 -35.71 22.11 -0.41
C VAL A 72 -36.95 22.96 -0.70
N GLY A 73 -36.78 23.98 -1.53
CA GLY A 73 -37.85 24.80 -2.07
C GLY A 73 -38.41 24.21 -3.37
N LYS A 74 -38.79 25.08 -4.29
CA LYS A 74 -39.40 24.70 -5.57
C LYS A 74 -38.41 23.99 -6.49
N MET A 75 -38.90 22.97 -7.19
CA MET A 75 -38.16 22.26 -8.23
C MET A 75 -38.73 22.61 -9.60
N ARG A 76 -37.85 22.83 -10.59
CA ARG A 76 -38.23 23.13 -11.98
C ARG A 76 -37.34 22.35 -12.93
N TYR A 77 -37.91 21.80 -13.98
CA TYR A 77 -37.15 21.25 -15.08
C TYR A 77 -36.71 22.38 -16.02
N ASP A 78 -35.42 22.42 -16.34
CA ASP A 78 -34.83 23.36 -17.28
C ASP A 78 -34.49 22.63 -18.59
N ALA A 79 -35.34 22.85 -19.59
CA ALA A 79 -35.22 22.19 -20.90
C ALA A 79 -33.97 22.63 -21.68
N ALA A 80 -33.36 23.78 -21.38
CA ALA A 80 -32.16 24.24 -22.06
C ALA A 80 -30.91 23.45 -21.65
N THR A 81 -30.89 22.97 -20.40
CA THR A 81 -29.75 22.25 -19.83
C THR A 81 -30.03 20.78 -19.56
N ASP A 82 -31.24 20.31 -19.84
CA ASP A 82 -31.73 18.95 -19.55
C ASP A 82 -31.47 18.55 -18.08
N LYS A 83 -31.72 19.50 -17.17
CA LYS A 83 -31.44 19.34 -15.74
C LYS A 83 -32.63 19.80 -14.90
N ILE A 84 -32.74 19.22 -13.71
CA ILE A 84 -33.71 19.60 -12.69
C ILE A 84 -33.06 20.64 -11.77
N LEU A 85 -33.59 21.84 -11.80
CA LEU A 85 -33.24 22.94 -10.90
C LEU A 85 -34.00 22.80 -9.60
N VAL A 86 -33.27 22.56 -8.52
CA VAL A 86 -33.82 22.46 -7.17
C VAL A 86 -33.41 23.71 -6.40
N ARG A 87 -34.40 24.51 -6.00
CA ARG A 87 -34.14 25.65 -5.13
C ARG A 87 -33.80 25.18 -3.73
N ILE A 88 -32.66 25.59 -3.20
CA ILE A 88 -32.23 25.29 -1.85
C ILE A 88 -32.33 26.58 -1.02
N GLU A 89 -32.96 26.48 0.14
CA GLU A 89 -33.09 27.58 1.08
C GLU A 89 -32.44 27.22 2.43
N ILE A 90 -31.35 27.91 2.75
CA ILE A 90 -30.64 27.79 4.02
C ILE A 90 -31.20 28.87 4.95
N THR A 91 -31.91 28.47 5.99
CA THR A 91 -32.56 29.39 6.94
C THR A 91 -31.78 29.54 8.24
N LYS A 92 -30.93 28.57 8.58
CA LYS A 92 -30.09 28.64 9.78
C LYS A 92 -28.82 29.43 9.53
N GLN A 93 -28.41 30.22 10.52
CA GLN A 93 -27.11 30.88 10.57
C GLN A 93 -26.02 29.84 10.82
N VAL A 94 -25.60 29.16 9.76
CA VAL A 94 -24.45 28.27 9.76
C VAL A 94 -23.47 28.79 8.71
N ASP A 95 -22.20 28.88 9.09
CA ASP A 95 -21.11 29.26 8.20
C ASP A 95 -20.84 28.13 7.21
N VAL A 96 -21.64 28.11 6.14
CA VAL A 96 -21.46 27.18 5.01
C VAL A 96 -20.41 27.79 4.07
N PRO A 97 -19.29 27.12 3.82
CA PRO A 97 -18.27 27.62 2.91
C PRO A 97 -18.79 27.61 1.46
N ALA A 98 -18.24 28.46 0.59
CA ALA A 98 -18.68 28.57 -0.79
C ALA A 98 -18.33 27.33 -1.66
N ASN A 99 -17.30 26.57 -1.27
CA ASN A 99 -16.79 25.40 -2.01
C ASN A 99 -17.61 24.11 -1.74
N ILE A 100 -18.93 24.24 -1.70
CA ILE A 100 -19.82 23.12 -1.46
C ILE A 100 -20.33 22.51 -2.76
N LYS A 101 -20.51 21.19 -2.76
CA LYS A 101 -21.26 20.45 -3.76
C LYS A 101 -22.51 19.85 -3.10
N PRO A 102 -23.71 20.10 -3.66
CA PRO A 102 -24.93 19.50 -3.16
C PRO A 102 -25.07 18.07 -3.70
N TYR A 103 -25.42 17.14 -2.81
CA TYR A 103 -25.57 15.73 -3.12
C TYR A 103 -26.95 15.22 -2.73
N VAL A 104 -27.55 14.40 -3.60
CA VAL A 104 -28.79 13.70 -3.28
C VAL A 104 -28.46 12.44 -2.48
N GLU A 105 -28.88 12.38 -1.22
CA GLU A 105 -28.76 11.19 -0.37
C GLU A 105 -30.11 10.51 -0.22
N LYS A 106 -30.21 9.28 -0.71
CA LYS A 106 -31.41 8.44 -0.58
C LYS A 106 -31.47 7.82 0.82
N SER A 107 -32.53 8.11 1.58
CA SER A 107 -32.80 7.42 2.85
C SER A 107 -33.36 6.02 2.60
N LEU A 108 -33.01 5.08 3.49
CA LEU A 108 -33.59 3.74 3.51
C LEU A 108 -35.10 3.76 3.77
N MET A 109 -35.62 4.81 4.41
CA MET A 109 -37.05 4.99 4.68
C MET A 109 -37.79 5.76 3.57
N GLY A 110 -37.15 5.98 2.42
CA GLY A 110 -37.80 6.50 1.21
C GLY A 110 -37.88 8.02 1.08
N GLN A 111 -37.46 8.80 2.09
CA GLN A 111 -37.34 10.26 1.99
C GLN A 111 -35.89 10.66 1.68
N SER A 112 -35.63 11.18 0.49
CA SER A 112 -34.29 11.66 0.13
C SER A 112 -34.06 13.06 0.69
N ASN A 113 -32.79 13.32 1.01
CA ASN A 113 -32.32 14.60 1.54
C ASN A 113 -31.22 15.16 0.65
N ILE A 114 -30.92 16.46 0.79
CA ILE A 114 -29.76 17.06 0.13
C ILE A 114 -28.63 17.24 1.14
N ALA A 115 -27.49 16.60 0.91
CA ALA A 115 -26.29 16.78 1.72
C ALA A 115 -25.32 17.74 1.03
N LEU A 116 -24.98 18.84 1.69
CA LEU A 116 -23.96 19.79 1.26
C LEU A 116 -22.61 19.30 1.79
N ARG A 117 -21.70 18.92 0.90
CA ARG A 117 -20.34 18.48 1.25
C ARG A 117 -19.31 19.44 0.67
N THR A 118 -18.24 19.65 1.40
CA THR A 118 -17.09 20.44 0.95
C THR A 118 -16.13 19.52 0.21
N GLU A 119 -15.62 19.96 -0.94
CA GLU A 119 -14.51 19.29 -1.61
C GLU A 119 -13.21 19.69 -0.90
N GLN A 120 -12.35 18.71 -0.63
CA GLN A 120 -11.30 18.78 0.37
C GLN A 120 -10.28 19.92 0.13
N GLN A 121 -10.23 20.83 1.10
CA GLN A 121 -9.15 21.75 1.55
C GLN A 121 -8.40 22.67 0.55
N THR A 122 -8.02 23.83 1.11
CA THR A 122 -7.03 24.83 0.60
C THR A 122 -7.61 25.96 -0.25
N GLY A 123 -8.13 26.99 0.41
CA GLY A 123 -8.57 28.23 -0.24
C GLY A 123 -9.46 29.03 0.69
N THR A 124 -9.39 30.35 0.58
CA THR A 124 -10.03 31.39 1.40
C THR A 124 -11.37 30.98 2.04
N LYS A 125 -11.58 31.32 3.32
CA LYS A 125 -12.83 31.12 4.07
C LYS A 125 -13.97 32.01 3.54
N GLU A 126 -14.29 31.91 2.25
CA GLU A 126 -15.41 32.62 1.66
C GLU A 126 -16.69 31.85 1.98
N LEU A 127 -17.66 32.55 2.57
CA LEU A 127 -18.94 31.97 2.94
C LEU A 127 -19.86 31.94 1.70
N LEU A 128 -20.63 30.86 1.56
CA LEU A 128 -21.64 30.74 0.50
C LEU A 128 -22.61 31.93 0.53
N ALA A 129 -22.97 32.40 1.72
CA ALA A 129 -23.80 33.57 1.90
C ALA A 129 -23.23 34.82 1.22
N ASP A 130 -21.90 34.99 1.21
CA ASP A 130 -21.24 36.15 0.60
C ASP A 130 -21.20 36.04 -0.92
N VAL A 131 -20.89 34.85 -1.44
CA VAL A 131 -20.87 34.57 -2.89
C VAL A 131 -22.26 34.74 -3.49
N VAL A 132 -23.28 34.16 -2.86
CA VAL A 132 -24.67 34.23 -3.31
C VAL A 132 -25.16 35.68 -3.30
N ARG A 133 -24.87 36.45 -2.24
CA ARG A 133 -25.23 37.87 -2.17
C ARG A 133 -24.54 38.70 -3.25
N ARG A 134 -23.25 38.45 -3.52
CA ARG A 134 -22.49 39.14 -4.57
C ARG A 134 -23.09 38.87 -5.96
N HIS A 135 -23.48 37.62 -6.22
CA HIS A 135 -24.08 37.23 -7.49
C HIS A 135 -25.46 37.85 -7.68
N GLN A 136 -26.32 37.79 -6.65
CA GLN A 136 -27.67 38.38 -6.68
C GLN A 136 -27.66 39.92 -6.72
N ALA A 137 -26.57 40.57 -6.33
CA ALA A 137 -26.42 42.02 -6.45
C ALA A 137 -26.05 42.46 -7.88
N GLY A 138 -25.40 41.58 -8.66
CA GLY A 138 -24.97 41.85 -10.03
C GLY A 138 -25.94 41.36 -11.11
N ASP A 139 -26.64 40.25 -10.83
CA ASP A 139 -27.60 39.63 -11.74
C ASP A 139 -29.02 39.69 -11.15
N LYS A 140 -29.94 40.33 -11.89
CA LYS A 140 -31.33 40.52 -11.46
C LYS A 140 -32.22 39.33 -11.82
N ASP A 141 -31.77 38.44 -12.71
CA ASP A 141 -32.60 37.41 -13.32
C ASP A 141 -32.20 35.98 -12.94
N GLY A 142 -31.00 35.76 -12.37
CA GLY A 142 -30.48 34.44 -12.01
C GLY A 142 -30.22 34.24 -10.51
N LEU A 143 -30.72 33.13 -9.94
CA LEU A 143 -30.16 32.63 -8.68
C LEU A 143 -28.79 32.00 -8.97
N TYR A 144 -27.89 32.11 -7.99
CA TYR A 144 -26.60 31.40 -8.02
C TYR A 144 -26.85 29.89 -8.24
N ARG A 145 -26.20 29.32 -9.26
CA ARG A 145 -26.40 27.92 -9.68
C ARG A 145 -25.19 27.06 -9.33
N ILE A 146 -25.42 25.92 -8.67
CA ILE A 146 -24.39 24.93 -8.34
C ILE A 146 -24.76 23.59 -8.99
N ASP A 147 -23.81 22.94 -9.65
CA ASP A 147 -24.04 21.58 -10.16
C ASP A 147 -24.05 20.58 -9.01
N GLY A 148 -25.15 19.84 -8.90
CA GLY A 148 -25.36 18.79 -7.92
C GLY A 148 -25.07 17.42 -8.50
N VAL A 149 -24.63 16.51 -7.63
CA VAL A 149 -24.28 15.13 -8.01
C VAL A 149 -25.20 14.17 -7.27
N GLU A 150 -25.80 13.22 -7.98
CA GLU A 150 -26.47 12.11 -7.33
C GLU A 150 -25.43 11.08 -6.90
N LEU A 151 -25.35 10.77 -5.60
CA LEU A 151 -24.53 9.65 -5.12
C LEU A 151 -25.28 8.34 -5.40
N SER A 152 -25.21 7.85 -6.63
CA SER A 152 -25.27 6.41 -6.82
C SER A 152 -24.04 5.82 -6.13
N ARG A 153 -24.22 4.83 -5.24
CA ARG A 153 -23.14 4.27 -4.40
C ARG A 153 -21.87 3.86 -5.18
N LEU A 154 -21.96 3.68 -6.50
CA LEU A 154 -20.83 3.43 -7.40
C LEU A 154 -19.92 4.65 -7.63
N ASP A 155 -20.45 5.87 -7.74
CA ASP A 155 -19.65 7.06 -8.08
C ASP A 155 -18.87 7.60 -6.86
N ALA A 156 -19.32 7.28 -5.64
CA ALA A 156 -18.58 7.57 -4.41
C ALA A 156 -17.27 6.78 -4.29
N ILE A 157 -17.11 5.70 -5.05
CA ILE A 157 -15.96 4.80 -4.99
C ILE A 157 -14.91 5.16 -6.05
N LYS A 158 -15.29 5.78 -7.18
CA LYS A 158 -14.37 6.16 -8.27
C LYS A 158 -13.14 6.98 -7.84
N PRO A 159 -13.27 8.14 -7.15
CA PRO A 159 -12.09 8.96 -6.84
C PRO A 159 -11.14 8.31 -5.85
N GLY A 160 -11.61 7.35 -5.02
CA GLY A 160 -10.77 6.57 -4.12
C GLY A 160 -10.18 5.31 -4.75
N LEU A 161 -10.77 4.83 -5.85
CA LEU A 161 -10.30 3.68 -6.62
C LEU A 161 -9.19 4.07 -7.59
N ASP A 162 -9.29 5.24 -8.23
CA ASP A 162 -8.28 5.75 -9.18
C ASP A 162 -6.94 6.04 -8.46
N ALA A 163 -7.00 6.72 -7.30
CA ALA A 163 -5.80 7.02 -6.51
C ALA A 163 -5.12 5.76 -5.95
N LYS A 164 -5.91 4.73 -5.55
CA LYS A 164 -5.37 3.45 -5.07
C LYS A 164 -4.95 2.53 -6.21
N SER A 165 -5.54 2.63 -7.39
CA SER A 165 -5.10 1.87 -8.57
C SER A 165 -3.77 2.38 -9.09
N ASP A 166 -3.53 3.70 -9.08
CA ASP A 166 -2.24 4.25 -9.48
C ASP A 166 -1.11 3.83 -8.53
N GLU A 167 -1.38 3.84 -7.21
CA GLU A 167 -0.43 3.34 -6.21
C GLU A 167 -0.18 1.84 -6.35
N ALA A 168 -1.24 1.04 -6.58
CA ALA A 168 -1.11 -0.40 -6.79
C ALA A 168 -0.34 -0.76 -8.07
N ILE A 169 -0.53 0.00 -9.15
CA ILE A 169 0.19 -0.18 -10.42
C ILE A 169 1.67 0.20 -10.27
N ASP A 170 2.00 1.26 -9.52
CA ASP A 170 3.40 1.64 -9.26
C ASP A 170 4.12 0.60 -8.38
N VAL A 171 3.46 0.09 -7.35
CA VAL A 171 3.98 -0.99 -6.51
C VAL A 171 4.16 -2.28 -7.32
N ALA A 172 3.21 -2.61 -8.20
CA ALA A 172 3.31 -3.76 -9.10
C ALA A 172 4.50 -3.64 -10.06
N ARG A 173 4.70 -2.47 -10.70
CA ARG A 173 5.87 -2.22 -11.57
C ARG A 173 7.19 -2.32 -10.82
N LYS A 174 7.29 -1.71 -9.63
CA LYS A 174 8.50 -1.82 -8.78
C LYS A 174 8.80 -3.24 -8.38
N THR A 175 7.76 -4.04 -8.12
CA THR A 175 7.91 -5.45 -7.75
C THR A 175 8.35 -6.28 -8.96
N MET A 176 7.77 -6.04 -10.13
CA MET A 176 8.17 -6.69 -11.39
C MET A 176 9.64 -6.41 -11.74
N HIS A 177 10.09 -5.16 -11.65
CA HIS A 177 11.51 -4.84 -11.90
C HIS A 177 12.45 -5.47 -10.87
N ARG A 178 12.06 -5.54 -9.59
CA ARG A 178 12.85 -6.28 -8.59
C ARG A 178 12.91 -7.77 -8.89
N THR A 179 11.82 -8.37 -9.39
CA THR A 179 11.83 -9.80 -9.75
C THR A 179 12.66 -10.09 -10.99
N GLU A 180 12.72 -9.18 -11.96
CA GLU A 180 13.61 -9.27 -13.11
C GLU A 180 15.08 -9.19 -12.69
N GLU A 181 15.44 -8.19 -11.86
CA GLU A 181 16.80 -8.08 -11.32
C GLU A 181 17.19 -9.31 -10.50
N LEU A 182 16.29 -9.83 -9.65
CA LEU A 182 16.57 -11.00 -8.81
C LEU A 182 16.74 -12.27 -9.65
N ALA A 183 15.97 -12.43 -10.73
CA ALA A 183 16.09 -13.55 -11.65
C ALA A 183 17.42 -13.50 -12.43
N GLU A 184 17.83 -12.31 -12.87
CA GLU A 184 19.09 -12.11 -13.57
C GLU A 184 20.29 -12.34 -12.63
N GLN A 185 20.21 -11.86 -11.40
CA GLN A 185 21.23 -12.08 -10.36
C GLN A 185 21.32 -13.56 -9.94
N SER A 186 20.19 -14.26 -9.86
CA SER A 186 20.12 -15.70 -9.57
C SER A 186 20.76 -16.52 -10.69
N ASN A 187 20.45 -16.22 -11.96
CA ASN A 187 21.07 -16.91 -13.10
C ASN A 187 22.59 -16.67 -13.17
N ALA A 188 23.05 -15.45 -12.88
CA ALA A 188 24.48 -15.15 -12.80
C ALA A 188 25.17 -15.90 -11.65
N ALA A 189 24.53 -15.97 -10.48
CA ALA A 189 25.04 -16.71 -9.32
C ALA A 189 25.09 -18.23 -9.59
N LEU A 190 24.07 -18.81 -10.22
CA LEU A 190 24.03 -20.22 -10.60
C LEU A 190 25.11 -20.56 -11.63
N THR A 191 25.33 -19.67 -12.60
CA THR A 191 26.40 -19.84 -13.60
C THR A 191 27.77 -19.82 -12.94
N LYS A 192 28.00 -18.87 -12.03
CA LYS A 192 29.25 -18.76 -11.27
C LYS A 192 29.47 -19.96 -10.35
N ALA A 193 28.43 -20.41 -9.65
CA ALA A 193 28.49 -21.61 -8.81
C ALA A 193 28.82 -22.86 -9.63
N SER A 194 28.25 -22.98 -10.84
CA SER A 194 28.56 -24.09 -11.75
C SER A 194 30.03 -24.07 -12.19
N GLN A 195 30.57 -22.89 -12.54
CA GLN A 195 31.99 -22.72 -12.88
C GLN A 195 32.92 -23.03 -11.71
N ASP A 196 32.56 -22.62 -10.50
CA ASP A 196 33.36 -22.90 -9.30
C ASP A 196 33.34 -24.40 -8.96
N LEU A 197 32.19 -25.08 -9.11
CA LEU A 197 32.10 -26.54 -8.97
C LEU A 197 32.98 -27.27 -9.99
N GLU A 198 33.05 -26.78 -11.23
CA GLU A 198 33.89 -27.35 -12.27
C GLU A 198 35.39 -27.20 -11.94
N LYS A 199 35.79 -26.02 -11.43
CA LYS A 199 37.16 -25.79 -10.93
C LYS A 199 37.49 -26.67 -9.73
N VAL A 200 36.56 -26.84 -8.79
CA VAL A 200 36.74 -27.74 -7.64
C VAL A 200 36.90 -29.18 -8.10
N ALA A 201 36.08 -29.66 -9.05
CA ALA A 201 36.22 -30.99 -9.63
C ALA A 201 37.58 -31.19 -10.31
N ALA A 202 38.06 -30.20 -11.08
CA ALA A 202 39.38 -30.24 -11.70
C ALA A 202 40.50 -30.30 -10.65
N THR A 203 40.40 -29.49 -9.60
CA THR A 203 41.39 -29.44 -8.50
C THR A 203 41.40 -30.76 -7.71
N LEU A 204 40.23 -31.34 -7.42
CA LEU A 204 40.09 -32.63 -6.76
C LEU A 204 40.68 -33.77 -7.60
N ASN A 205 40.47 -33.75 -8.92
CA ASN A 205 41.09 -34.72 -9.82
C ASN A 205 42.61 -34.60 -9.84
N GLN A 206 43.14 -33.36 -9.86
CA GLN A 206 44.57 -33.11 -9.81
C GLN A 206 45.18 -33.54 -8.47
N ALA A 207 44.48 -33.30 -7.35
CA ALA A 207 44.87 -33.77 -6.03
C ALA A 207 44.86 -35.30 -5.95
N GLY A 208 43.82 -35.96 -6.49
CA GLY A 208 43.75 -37.42 -6.57
C GLY A 208 44.93 -38.01 -7.35
N GLN A 209 45.30 -37.42 -8.49
CA GLN A 209 46.49 -37.84 -9.23
C GLN A 209 47.79 -37.59 -8.46
N ALA A 210 47.91 -36.49 -7.72
CA ALA A 210 49.07 -36.22 -6.88
C ALA A 210 49.20 -37.25 -5.75
N VAL A 211 48.10 -37.66 -5.13
CA VAL A 211 48.06 -38.73 -4.12
C VAL A 211 48.50 -40.07 -4.74
N ILE A 212 47.98 -40.45 -5.92
CA ILE A 212 48.38 -41.67 -6.62
C ILE A 212 49.90 -41.66 -6.94
N ARG A 213 50.44 -40.51 -7.36
CA ARG A 213 51.90 -40.35 -7.57
C ARG A 213 52.67 -40.47 -6.27
N SER A 214 52.16 -39.89 -5.18
CA SER A 214 52.75 -39.98 -3.85
C SER A 214 52.78 -41.43 -3.34
N GLU A 215 51.69 -42.19 -3.50
CA GLU A 215 51.66 -43.62 -3.16
C GLU A 215 52.71 -44.42 -3.95
N SER A 216 52.89 -44.13 -5.24
CA SER A 216 53.93 -44.75 -6.05
C SER A 216 55.35 -44.42 -5.54
N GLN A 217 55.59 -43.17 -5.14
CA GLN A 217 56.86 -42.76 -4.54
C GLN A 217 57.08 -43.40 -3.16
N ILE A 218 56.05 -43.49 -2.32
CA ILE A 218 56.09 -44.16 -1.02
C ILE A 218 56.40 -45.64 -1.20
N LYS A 219 55.80 -46.31 -2.20
CA LYS A 219 56.11 -47.71 -2.51
C LYS A 219 57.56 -47.90 -2.96
N LYS A 220 58.08 -46.98 -3.78
CA LYS A 220 59.50 -46.96 -4.15
C LYS A 220 60.40 -46.75 -2.93
N LEU A 221 60.04 -45.83 -2.03
CA LEU A 221 60.78 -45.58 -0.80
C LEU A 221 60.77 -46.80 0.14
N GLY A 222 59.64 -47.47 0.27
CA GLY A 222 59.53 -48.75 1.00
C GLY A 222 60.47 -49.80 0.42
N SER A 223 60.47 -49.99 -0.90
CA SER A 223 61.38 -50.95 -1.55
C SER A 223 62.87 -50.57 -1.41
N ALA A 224 63.19 -49.27 -1.36
CA ALA A 224 64.55 -48.79 -1.11
C ALA A 224 64.96 -49.00 0.35
N SER A 225 64.05 -48.79 1.29
CA SER A 225 64.25 -49.05 2.73
C SER A 225 64.45 -50.53 3.00
N GLU A 226 63.71 -51.41 2.33
CA GLU A 226 63.89 -52.87 2.43
C GLU A 226 65.25 -53.33 1.88
N LYS A 227 65.68 -52.77 0.74
CA LYS A 227 67.04 -52.97 0.23
C LYS A 227 68.11 -52.48 1.20
N LEU A 228 67.92 -51.31 1.81
CA LEU A 228 68.84 -50.78 2.81
C LEU A 228 68.92 -51.67 4.06
N GLY A 229 67.78 -52.20 4.51
CA GLY A 229 67.71 -53.19 5.59
C GLY A 229 68.52 -54.43 5.26
N SER A 230 68.29 -55.04 4.08
CA SER A 230 69.05 -56.21 3.63
C SER A 230 70.56 -55.95 3.51
N ALA A 231 70.97 -54.75 3.08
CA ALA A 231 72.37 -54.35 3.05
C ALA A 231 72.95 -54.20 4.46
N SER A 232 72.18 -53.63 5.40
CA SER A 232 72.56 -53.52 6.81
C SER A 232 72.73 -54.88 7.48
N ASP A 233 71.82 -55.83 7.21
CA ASP A 233 71.91 -57.21 7.69
C ASP A 233 73.14 -57.92 7.14
N ASN A 234 73.46 -57.73 5.85
CA ASN A 234 74.68 -58.25 5.24
C ASN A 234 75.95 -57.64 5.85
N VAL A 235 75.95 -56.33 6.15
CA VAL A 235 77.07 -55.68 6.86
C VAL A 235 77.20 -56.26 8.27
N ASN A 236 76.10 -56.44 8.99
CA ASN A 236 76.13 -57.06 10.32
C ASN A 236 76.64 -58.51 10.27
N GLY A 237 76.22 -59.29 9.26
CA GLY A 237 76.73 -60.63 8.99
C GLY A 237 78.23 -60.63 8.70
N PHE A 238 78.73 -59.69 7.91
CA PHE A 238 80.17 -59.51 7.66
C PHE A 238 80.93 -59.15 8.95
N ILE A 239 80.38 -58.26 9.78
CA ILE A 239 80.97 -57.90 11.09
C ILE A 239 80.98 -59.10 12.04
N GLN A 240 79.96 -59.96 12.01
CA GLN A 240 79.96 -61.20 12.77
C GLN A 240 81.02 -62.19 12.26
N VAL A 241 81.17 -62.35 10.94
CA VAL A 241 82.23 -63.19 10.36
C VAL A 241 83.61 -62.68 10.77
N LEU A 242 83.83 -61.36 10.76
CA LEU A 242 85.04 -60.72 11.26
C LEU A 242 85.29 -61.02 12.75
N LYS A 243 84.26 -60.99 13.59
CA LYS A 243 84.36 -61.31 15.03
C LYS A 243 84.66 -62.78 15.29
N VAL A 244 84.10 -63.70 14.49
CA VAL A 244 84.20 -65.15 14.75
C VAL A 244 85.41 -65.78 14.04
N LYS A 245 85.85 -65.25 12.89
CA LYS A 245 86.99 -65.76 12.10
C LYS A 245 87.75 -64.64 11.39
N PRO A 246 88.67 -63.93 12.07
CA PRO A 246 89.51 -62.90 11.43
C PRO A 246 90.43 -63.46 10.33
N SER A 247 90.70 -64.76 10.33
CA SER A 247 91.62 -65.43 9.40
C SER A 247 91.07 -65.69 7.99
N ALA A 248 89.77 -65.49 7.73
CA ALA A 248 89.18 -65.67 6.39
C ALA A 248 89.46 -64.50 5.41
N LEU A 249 89.94 -63.36 5.92
CA LEU A 249 90.34 -62.21 5.08
C LEU A 249 91.79 -62.26 4.60
N VAL A 250 92.61 -63.16 5.15
CA VAL A 250 94.05 -63.20 4.87
C VAL A 250 94.41 -64.34 3.89
N TRP A 251 93.52 -65.29 3.63
CA TRP A 251 93.77 -66.40 2.70
C TRP A 251 92.61 -66.56 1.71
N GLY A 252 92.94 -66.49 0.42
CA GLY A 252 92.01 -66.34 -0.70
C GLY A 252 90.91 -67.40 -0.77
N LEU A 253 89.78 -66.98 -1.35
CA LEU A 253 88.57 -67.80 -1.54
C LEU A 253 88.91 -69.16 -2.18
N SER A 254 88.48 -70.23 -1.51
CA SER A 254 88.47 -71.57 -2.10
C SER A 254 87.52 -71.64 -3.31
N ASP A 255 87.90 -72.39 -4.34
CA ASP A 255 87.17 -72.51 -5.63
C ASP A 255 85.70 -72.93 -5.49
N GLN A 256 85.35 -73.55 -4.36
CA GLN A 256 83.99 -74.01 -4.08
C GLN A 256 83.00 -72.88 -3.78
N GLN A 257 83.47 -71.69 -3.34
CA GLN A 257 82.60 -70.52 -3.15
C GLN A 257 82.37 -69.73 -4.44
N ARG A 258 83.27 -69.83 -5.43
CA ARG A 258 83.10 -69.15 -6.73
C ARG A 258 81.93 -69.71 -7.54
N THR A 259 81.62 -71.00 -7.41
CA THR A 259 80.50 -71.62 -8.13
C THR A 259 79.13 -71.30 -7.52
N MET A 260 79.05 -71.04 -6.22
CA MET A 260 77.80 -70.69 -5.54
C MET A 260 77.37 -69.23 -5.78
N MET A 261 78.31 -68.32 -6.08
CA MET A 261 77.99 -66.91 -6.38
C MET A 261 77.45 -66.66 -7.80
N ASN A 262 77.53 -67.64 -8.71
CA ASN A 262 77.07 -67.50 -10.10
C ASN A 262 75.64 -68.02 -10.35
N GLN A 263 74.89 -68.40 -9.33
CA GLN A 263 73.46 -68.73 -9.49
C GLN A 263 72.61 -67.47 -9.34
N ALA A 264 72.11 -66.97 -10.48
CA ALA A 264 71.18 -65.86 -10.53
C ALA A 264 69.86 -66.20 -9.79
N PRO A 265 69.31 -65.28 -8.97
CA PRO A 265 68.07 -65.53 -8.25
C PRO A 265 66.89 -65.62 -9.23
N GLY A 266 66.19 -66.77 -9.18
CA GLY A 266 65.05 -67.09 -10.03
C GLY A 266 63.92 -66.08 -9.91
N THR A 267 63.45 -65.60 -11.07
CA THR A 267 62.30 -64.72 -11.22
C THR A 267 61.01 -65.46 -10.83
N ARG A 268 60.54 -65.26 -9.59
CA ARG A 268 59.14 -65.60 -9.23
C ARG A 268 58.20 -64.58 -9.87
N ARG A 269 57.51 -65.00 -10.92
CA ARG A 269 56.40 -64.28 -11.59
C ARG A 269 55.13 -64.39 -10.72
N PRO A 270 54.47 -63.30 -10.31
CA PRO A 270 53.16 -63.38 -9.67
C PRO A 270 52.05 -63.59 -10.71
N SER A 271 51.16 -64.54 -10.42
CA SER A 271 49.93 -64.83 -11.16
C SER A 271 48.93 -63.68 -11.03
N ALA A 272 48.44 -63.20 -12.17
CA ALA A 272 47.35 -62.23 -12.25
C ALA A 272 46.00 -62.97 -12.19
N THR A 273 45.14 -62.55 -11.26
CA THR A 273 43.73 -62.93 -11.22
C THR A 273 42.91 -61.76 -11.76
N PRO A 274 42.05 -61.93 -12.79
CA PRO A 274 41.24 -60.85 -13.32
C PRO A 274 39.97 -60.63 -12.47
N VAL A 275 39.73 -59.37 -12.13
CA VAL A 275 38.47 -58.84 -11.59
C VAL A 275 37.43 -58.79 -12.70
N ARG A 276 36.26 -59.38 -12.48
CA ARG A 276 35.08 -59.24 -13.34
C ARG A 276 34.13 -58.21 -12.74
N LYS A 277 33.63 -57.34 -13.62
CA LYS A 277 32.64 -56.27 -13.42
C LYS A 277 31.38 -56.72 -12.70
#